data_AF-A0A9E4WDS4-F1
#
_entry.id   AF-A0A9E4WDS4-F1
#
_cell.length_a   1.000
_cell.length_b   1.000
_cell.length_c   1.000
_cell.angle_alpha   90.00
_cell.angle_beta   90.00
_cell.angle_gamma   90.00
#
_symmetry.space_group_name_H-M   'P 1'
#
loop_
_entity.id
_entity.type
_entity.pdbx_description
1 polymer ?
#
loop_
_entity_poly.entity_id
_entity_poly.type
_entity_poly.pdbx_seq_one_letter_code
_entity_poly.pdbx_strand_id
1 'polypeptide(L)'
;MHGCFTIDDPGIINKVNVGLGITHTHVGDLIVTLTHEDTATSVVLVERPNVATDPPFGCSGDDISIVLTDQAAASVEDACDVQVPPAIGGTWRPVEPLSAFIGEGIAGTWTLSVSDNAGIDVGTLDSWTLIAAELKDPTATPSSTPSSTPSSTPTATLTQTPTATGVDTPAPEKPCGDANDDGAVSSLDALSILQFGAGLVNSVPNPSSADV
;
A
#
# COMPACT_ATOMS: atom_id res chain seq x y z
N MET A 1 -1.82 -11.86 -4.96
CA MET A 1 -0.77 -11.64 -3.95
C MET A 1 -0.97 -10.25 -3.38
N HIS A 2 -0.68 -10.03 -2.10
CA HIS A 2 -0.85 -8.72 -1.47
C HIS A 2 0.32 -8.48 -0.51
N GLY A 3 0.80 -7.25 -0.46
CA GLY A 3 1.78 -6.82 0.54
C GLY A 3 1.31 -5.50 1.14
N CYS A 4 1.49 -5.30 2.43
CA CYS A 4 1.08 -4.06 3.08
C CYS A 4 2.04 -3.68 4.21
N PHE A 5 2.18 -2.39 4.50
CA PHE A 5 2.90 -1.89 5.67
C PHE A 5 2.34 -0.55 6.13
N THR A 6 2.67 -0.15 7.35
CA THR A 6 2.27 1.13 7.93
C THR A 6 3.47 2.05 8.09
N ILE A 7 3.30 3.33 7.74
CA ILE A 7 4.26 4.40 8.00
C ILE A 7 3.71 5.25 9.14
N ASP A 8 4.47 5.39 10.23
CA ASP A 8 4.10 6.25 11.36
C ASP A 8 4.67 7.67 11.25
N ASP A 9 5.67 7.87 10.39
CA ASP A 9 6.38 9.15 10.28
C ASP A 9 5.51 10.19 9.56
N PRO A 10 5.18 11.33 10.18
CA PRO A 10 4.38 12.36 9.55
C PRO A 10 5.20 13.12 8.50
N GLY A 11 4.66 13.25 7.30
CA GLY A 11 5.28 13.98 6.20
C GLY A 11 4.31 14.21 5.06
N ILE A 12 4.61 15.19 4.20
CA ILE A 12 3.80 15.46 2.99
C ILE A 12 4.55 14.96 1.77
N ILE A 13 3.87 14.13 0.98
CA ILE A 13 4.41 13.52 -0.22
C ILE A 13 4.65 14.59 -1.30
N ASN A 14 5.90 14.67 -1.80
CA ASN A 14 6.27 15.49 -2.95
C ASN A 14 6.58 14.67 -4.21
N LYS A 15 6.99 13.42 -4.01
CA LYS A 15 7.34 12.48 -5.07
C LYS A 15 7.23 11.07 -4.52
N VAL A 16 6.74 10.14 -5.34
CA VAL A 16 6.70 8.71 -5.05
C VAL A 16 7.34 7.94 -6.19
N ASN A 17 8.13 6.93 -5.85
CA ASN A 17 8.56 5.87 -6.73
C ASN A 17 8.22 4.53 -6.07
N VAL A 18 7.93 3.50 -6.87
CA VAL A 18 7.61 2.16 -6.38
C VAL A 18 8.56 1.14 -6.99
N GLY A 19 9.23 0.32 -6.18
CA GLY A 19 9.97 -0.83 -6.67
C GLY A 19 9.14 -2.10 -6.55
N LEU A 20 9.19 -2.97 -7.56
CA LEU A 20 8.47 -4.25 -7.60
C LEU A 20 9.42 -5.38 -7.98
N GLY A 21 9.37 -6.48 -7.22
CA GLY A 21 9.98 -7.76 -7.55
C GLY A 21 8.91 -8.85 -7.46
N ILE A 22 8.55 -9.44 -8.60
CA ILE A 22 7.50 -10.45 -8.72
C ILE A 22 8.04 -11.60 -9.56
N THR A 23 7.98 -12.82 -9.02
CA THR A 23 8.23 -14.05 -9.78
C THR A 23 6.89 -14.50 -10.37
N HIS A 24 6.81 -14.64 -11.70
CA HIS A 24 5.56 -15.07 -12.38
C HIS A 24 5.87 -15.64 -13.77
N THR A 25 5.19 -16.70 -14.17
CA THR A 25 5.43 -17.38 -15.47
C THR A 25 4.79 -16.69 -16.68
N HIS A 26 3.91 -15.70 -16.44
CA HIS A 26 3.30 -14.91 -17.50
C HIS A 26 2.92 -13.52 -16.98
N VAL A 27 3.82 -12.54 -17.14
CA VAL A 27 3.64 -11.21 -16.51
C VAL A 27 2.53 -10.38 -17.15
N GLY A 28 2.10 -10.73 -18.37
CA GLY A 28 1.02 -10.07 -19.11
C GLY A 28 -0.37 -10.24 -18.52
N ASP A 29 -0.56 -11.11 -17.53
CA ASP A 29 -1.84 -11.29 -16.85
C ASP A 29 -1.95 -10.53 -15.53
N LEU A 30 -0.86 -9.88 -15.11
CA LEU A 30 -0.80 -9.17 -13.85
C LEU A 30 -1.41 -7.77 -13.92
N ILE A 31 -2.24 -7.48 -12.93
CA ILE A 31 -2.68 -6.13 -12.58
C ILE A 31 -2.11 -5.81 -11.20
N VAL A 32 -1.39 -4.70 -11.10
CA VAL A 32 -0.78 -4.24 -9.85
C VAL A 32 -1.37 -2.89 -9.45
N THR A 33 -1.85 -2.78 -8.22
CA THR A 33 -2.47 -1.57 -7.68
C THR A 33 -1.81 -1.18 -6.37
N LEU A 34 -1.53 0.12 -6.21
CA LEU A 34 -1.09 0.71 -4.94
C LEU A 34 -2.23 1.51 -4.33
N THR A 35 -2.48 1.35 -3.04
CA THR A 35 -3.52 2.07 -2.31
C THR A 35 -2.96 2.65 -1.01
N HIS A 36 -3.29 3.91 -0.74
CA HIS A 36 -3.14 4.54 0.56
C HIS A 36 -4.49 4.50 1.26
N GLU A 37 -4.60 3.71 2.32
CA GLU A 37 -5.89 3.38 2.93
C GLU A 37 -6.54 4.60 3.60
N ASP A 38 -5.75 5.40 4.34
CA ASP A 38 -6.23 6.55 5.11
C ASP A 38 -6.82 7.67 4.22
N THR A 39 -6.28 7.86 3.00
CA THR A 39 -6.82 8.82 2.02
C THR A 39 -7.75 8.17 1.00
N ALA A 40 -7.82 6.83 0.99
CA ALA A 40 -8.49 6.02 -0.01
C ALA A 40 -8.02 6.29 -1.46
N THR A 41 -6.82 6.85 -1.64
CA THR A 41 -6.24 7.08 -2.97
C THR A 41 -5.66 5.78 -3.51
N SER A 42 -6.06 5.41 -4.73
CA SER A 42 -5.65 4.16 -5.37
C SER A 42 -5.19 4.44 -6.80
N VAL A 43 -4.09 3.79 -7.21
CA VAL A 43 -3.43 3.98 -8.50
C VAL A 43 -3.06 2.62 -9.08
N VAL A 44 -3.48 2.36 -10.32
CA VAL A 44 -3.05 1.19 -11.09
C VAL A 44 -1.63 1.43 -11.60
N LEU A 45 -0.70 0.58 -11.17
CA LEU A 45 0.71 0.65 -11.49
C LEU A 45 1.04 -0.08 -12.79
N VAL A 46 0.44 -1.25 -12.97
CA VAL A 46 0.65 -2.19 -14.08
C VAL A 46 -0.70 -2.77 -14.46
N GLU A 47 -1.05 -2.82 -15.75
CA GLU A 47 -2.32 -3.35 -16.25
C GLU A 47 -2.11 -4.21 -17.50
N ARG A 48 -1.64 -5.44 -17.28
CA ARG A 48 -1.45 -6.45 -18.34
C ARG A 48 -0.48 -5.96 -19.44
N PRO A 49 0.83 -5.84 -19.11
CA PRO A 49 1.84 -5.27 -20.00
C PRO A 49 1.83 -5.89 -21.39
N ASN A 50 2.04 -5.06 -22.41
CA ASN A 50 2.16 -5.46 -23.81
C ASN A 50 0.87 -6.06 -24.43
N VAL A 51 -0.30 -5.95 -23.78
CA VAL A 51 -1.58 -6.50 -24.28
C VAL A 51 -2.01 -5.94 -25.64
N ALA A 52 -1.63 -4.71 -25.97
CA ALA A 52 -1.94 -4.10 -27.26
C ALA A 52 -1.17 -4.75 -28.43
N THR A 53 0.04 -5.25 -28.16
CA THR A 53 0.92 -5.84 -29.18
C THR A 53 0.76 -7.36 -29.23
N ASP A 54 0.54 -8.00 -28.07
CA ASP A 54 0.33 -9.44 -27.94
C ASP A 54 -1.03 -9.75 -27.29
N PRO A 55 -2.15 -9.56 -28.02
CA PRO A 55 -3.48 -9.78 -27.48
C PRO A 55 -3.83 -11.28 -27.40
N PRO A 56 -4.68 -11.69 -26.44
CA PRO A 56 -5.35 -10.85 -25.43
C PRO A 56 -4.68 -10.87 -24.05
N PHE A 57 -3.50 -11.50 -23.93
CA PHE A 57 -2.87 -11.85 -22.64
C PHE A 57 -1.54 -11.14 -22.37
N GLY A 58 -1.12 -10.20 -23.21
CA GLY A 58 0.06 -9.39 -22.95
C GLY A 58 1.36 -10.18 -22.99
N CYS A 59 2.36 -9.69 -22.27
CA CYS A 59 3.71 -10.20 -22.26
C CYS A 59 3.80 -11.63 -21.70
N SER A 60 4.23 -12.57 -22.54
CA SER A 60 4.43 -13.98 -22.19
C SER A 60 5.77 -14.32 -21.54
N GLY A 61 6.52 -13.30 -21.13
CA GLY A 61 7.79 -13.49 -20.46
C GLY A 61 7.63 -13.67 -18.95
N ASP A 62 8.68 -14.22 -18.34
CA ASP A 62 8.73 -14.51 -16.91
C ASP A 62 9.28 -13.31 -16.11
N ASP A 63 8.72 -13.09 -14.92
CA ASP A 63 9.20 -12.21 -13.84
C ASP A 63 9.22 -10.69 -14.12
N ILE A 64 8.98 -9.92 -13.06
CA ILE A 64 9.06 -8.46 -13.02
C ILE A 64 10.10 -8.04 -11.98
N SER A 65 11.04 -7.19 -12.37
CA SER A 65 11.94 -6.50 -11.43
C SER A 65 12.16 -5.06 -11.89
N ILE A 66 11.29 -4.16 -11.44
CA ILE A 66 11.22 -2.78 -11.94
C ILE A 66 11.20 -1.72 -10.85
N VAL A 67 11.51 -0.50 -11.27
CA VAL A 67 11.20 0.74 -10.54
C VAL A 67 10.22 1.56 -11.37
N LEU A 68 9.07 1.88 -10.79
CA LEU A 68 8.05 2.74 -11.36
C LEU A 68 8.25 4.19 -10.90
N THR A 69 8.26 5.11 -11.86
CA THR A 69 8.38 6.55 -11.61
C THR A 69 7.72 7.37 -12.72
N ASP A 70 7.04 8.44 -12.34
CA ASP A 70 6.42 9.39 -13.28
C ASP A 70 7.45 10.09 -14.21
N GLN A 71 8.75 10.00 -13.89
CA GLN A 71 9.83 10.60 -14.67
C GLN A 71 10.33 9.71 -15.82
N ALA A 72 9.88 8.46 -15.90
CA ALA A 72 10.28 7.55 -16.96
C ALA A 72 9.61 7.91 -18.29
N ALA A 73 10.39 7.80 -19.39
CA ALA A 73 9.93 8.19 -20.72
C ALA A 73 8.98 7.16 -21.35
N ALA A 74 9.19 5.87 -21.10
CA ALA A 74 8.37 4.78 -21.65
C ALA A 74 7.40 4.23 -20.60
N SER A 75 6.23 3.77 -21.07
CA SER A 75 5.21 3.15 -20.22
C SER A 75 5.62 1.71 -19.88
N VAL A 76 5.28 1.24 -18.68
CA VAL A 76 5.40 -0.18 -18.33
C VAL A 76 4.54 -1.06 -19.25
N GLU A 77 3.45 -0.50 -19.80
CA GLU A 77 2.58 -1.19 -20.76
C GLU A 77 3.22 -1.50 -22.11
N ASP A 78 4.35 -0.87 -22.42
CA ASP A 78 5.13 -1.15 -23.64
C ASP A 78 6.29 -2.13 -23.37
N ALA A 79 6.47 -2.56 -22.13
CA ALA A 79 7.61 -3.37 -21.73
C ALA A 79 7.32 -4.87 -21.91
N CYS A 80 8.22 -5.55 -22.64
CA CYS A 80 8.24 -7.01 -22.71
C CYS A 80 9.53 -7.50 -23.37
N ASP A 81 10.34 -8.29 -22.66
CA ASP A 81 11.45 -9.07 -23.21
C ASP A 81 11.25 -10.56 -22.89
N VAL A 82 10.68 -11.31 -23.82
CA VAL A 82 10.42 -12.74 -23.65
C VAL A 82 11.67 -13.62 -23.78
N GLN A 83 12.85 -13.04 -24.07
CA GLN A 83 14.08 -13.82 -24.27
C GLN A 83 14.92 -13.96 -23.00
N VAL A 84 14.80 -13.01 -22.07
CA VAL A 84 15.63 -12.96 -20.85
C VAL A 84 14.80 -12.52 -19.63
N PRO A 85 14.71 -13.34 -18.58
CA PRO A 85 14.10 -12.91 -17.32
C PRO A 85 15.03 -11.93 -16.57
N PRO A 86 14.47 -10.92 -15.87
CA PRO A 86 13.05 -10.59 -15.81
C PRO A 86 12.57 -9.98 -17.12
N ALA A 87 11.42 -10.43 -17.61
CA ALA A 87 10.82 -9.98 -18.86
C ALA A 87 10.47 -8.50 -18.83
N ILE A 88 10.24 -7.97 -17.62
CA ILE A 88 10.12 -6.55 -17.38
C ILE A 88 11.17 -6.15 -16.34
N GLY A 89 12.25 -5.54 -16.82
CA GLY A 89 13.36 -5.04 -16.00
C GLY A 89 13.57 -3.54 -16.16
N GLY A 90 14.16 -2.89 -15.15
CA GLY A 90 14.63 -1.49 -15.25
C GLY A 90 13.64 -0.47 -14.70
N THR A 91 13.56 0.71 -15.33
CA THR A 91 12.74 1.83 -14.85
C THR A 91 11.67 2.23 -15.87
N TRP A 92 10.42 2.25 -15.43
CA TRP A 92 9.25 2.46 -16.30
C TRP A 92 8.27 3.46 -15.69
N ARG A 93 7.41 4.03 -16.54
CA ARG A 93 6.31 4.87 -16.07
C ARG A 93 5.10 3.98 -15.78
N PRO A 94 4.43 4.15 -14.62
CA PRO A 94 3.22 3.39 -14.31
C PRO A 94 2.07 3.73 -15.27
N VAL A 95 1.03 2.89 -15.26
CA VAL A 95 -0.22 3.10 -16.02
C VAL A 95 -0.88 4.41 -15.60
N GLU A 96 -1.18 4.52 -14.31
CA GLU A 96 -1.70 5.73 -13.69
C GLU A 96 -0.57 6.46 -12.94
N PRO A 97 -0.55 7.80 -12.96
CA PRO A 97 0.56 8.56 -12.42
C PRO A 97 0.63 8.50 -10.88
N LEU A 98 1.82 8.24 -10.35
CA LEU A 98 2.09 8.25 -8.91
C LEU A 98 1.96 9.64 -8.28
N SER A 99 1.94 10.69 -9.09
CA SER A 99 1.65 12.06 -8.66
C SER A 99 0.24 12.25 -8.09
N ALA A 100 -0.66 11.25 -8.22
CA ALA A 100 -1.94 11.23 -7.51
C ALA A 100 -1.78 11.35 -5.98
N PHE A 101 -0.68 10.83 -5.42
CA PHE A 101 -0.40 10.90 -3.98
C PHE A 101 0.27 12.22 -3.54
N ILE A 102 0.62 13.12 -4.46
CA ILE A 102 1.33 14.36 -4.08
C ILE A 102 0.41 15.28 -3.28
N GLY A 103 0.91 15.75 -2.14
CA GLY A 103 0.16 16.59 -1.20
C GLY A 103 -0.56 15.82 -0.11
N GLU A 104 -0.62 14.49 -0.21
CA GLU A 104 -1.14 13.62 0.85
C GLU A 104 -0.10 13.43 1.98
N GLY A 105 -0.58 12.99 3.14
CA GLY A 105 0.27 12.52 4.22
C GLY A 105 0.94 11.20 3.82
N ILE A 106 2.22 11.03 4.11
CA ILE A 106 2.92 9.75 3.92
C ILE A 106 2.57 8.72 5.00
N ALA A 107 2.23 9.21 6.20
CA ALA A 107 1.79 8.38 7.31
C ALA A 107 0.44 7.73 6.98
N GLY A 108 0.31 6.47 7.35
CA GLY A 108 -0.87 5.67 7.06
C GLY A 108 -0.51 4.27 6.57
N THR A 109 -1.55 3.51 6.25
CA THR A 109 -1.39 2.16 5.72
C THR A 109 -1.29 2.16 4.20
N TRP A 110 -0.27 1.49 3.68
CA TRP A 110 -0.04 1.30 2.25
C TRP A 110 -0.21 -0.15 1.88
N THR A 111 -1.06 -0.41 0.89
CA THR A 111 -1.33 -1.75 0.37
C THR A 111 -0.95 -1.83 -1.10
N LEU A 112 -0.18 -2.86 -1.46
CA LEU A 112 0.07 -3.29 -2.83
C LEU A 112 -0.76 -4.55 -3.10
N SER A 113 -1.64 -4.50 -4.10
CA SER A 113 -2.39 -5.65 -4.60
C SER A 113 -1.83 -6.09 -5.95
N VAL A 114 -1.63 -7.40 -6.11
CA VAL A 114 -1.27 -8.03 -7.38
C VAL A 114 -2.34 -9.09 -7.69
N SER A 115 -3.08 -8.88 -8.76
CA SER A 115 -4.07 -9.82 -9.28
C SER A 115 -3.55 -10.48 -10.54
N ASP A 116 -3.53 -11.81 -10.57
CA ASP A 116 -3.37 -12.58 -11.80
C ASP A 116 -4.76 -12.84 -12.40
N ASN A 117 -4.97 -12.42 -13.64
CA ASN A 117 -6.23 -12.56 -14.35
C ASN A 117 -6.25 -13.75 -15.34
N ALA A 118 -5.33 -14.71 -15.20
CA ALA A 118 -5.35 -16.01 -15.87
C ALA A 118 -5.20 -17.17 -14.86
N GLY A 119 -6.18 -18.05 -14.79
CA GLY A 119 -6.25 -19.08 -13.74
C GLY A 119 -5.29 -20.28 -13.88
N ILE A 120 -4.25 -20.20 -14.72
CA ILE A 120 -3.31 -21.31 -14.97
C ILE A 120 -1.94 -21.02 -14.36
N ASP A 121 -1.50 -19.77 -14.44
CA ASP A 121 -0.19 -19.34 -13.99
C ASP A 121 -0.17 -19.13 -12.47
N VAL A 122 1.03 -19.22 -11.90
CA VAL A 122 1.25 -19.03 -10.46
C VAL A 122 2.52 -18.23 -10.27
N GLY A 123 2.51 -17.36 -9.27
CA GLY A 123 3.69 -16.59 -8.89
C GLY A 123 3.59 -16.01 -7.49
N THR A 124 4.62 -15.25 -7.13
CA THR A 124 4.81 -14.66 -5.80
C THR A 124 5.22 -13.20 -5.91
N LEU A 125 4.73 -12.39 -4.97
CA LEU A 125 5.25 -11.05 -4.74
C LEU A 125 6.48 -11.20 -3.84
N ASP A 126 7.67 -11.16 -4.41
CA ASP A 126 8.91 -11.42 -3.66
C ASP A 126 9.34 -10.20 -2.85
N SER A 127 9.12 -9.00 -3.39
CA SER A 127 9.40 -7.74 -2.70
C SER A 127 8.68 -6.56 -3.34
N TRP A 128 8.44 -5.53 -2.54
CA TRP A 128 8.07 -4.23 -3.04
C TRP A 128 8.62 -3.13 -2.13
N THR A 129 8.76 -1.92 -2.68
CA THR A 129 9.27 -0.77 -1.93
C THR A 129 8.49 0.49 -2.32
N LEU A 130 8.19 1.33 -1.34
CA LEU A 130 7.72 2.69 -1.55
C LEU A 130 8.87 3.65 -1.22
N ILE A 131 9.25 4.49 -2.16
CA ILE A 131 10.25 5.54 -1.95
C ILE A 131 9.56 6.88 -2.15
N ALA A 132 9.27 7.56 -1.04
CA ALA A 132 8.72 8.90 -1.05
C ALA A 132 9.80 9.94 -0.75
N ALA A 133 9.73 11.09 -1.42
CA ALA A 133 10.44 12.28 -0.99
C ALA A 133 9.43 13.24 -0.35
N GLU A 134 9.73 13.67 0.86
CA GLU A 134 8.89 14.61 1.58
C GLU A 134 9.27 16.05 1.28
N LEU A 135 8.27 16.93 1.26
CA LEU A 135 8.54 18.32 1.57
C LEU A 135 8.90 18.38 3.05
N LYS A 136 10.19 18.56 3.37
CA LYS A 136 10.56 18.94 4.73
C LYS A 136 9.83 20.23 5.06
N ASP A 137 8.87 20.15 5.97
CA ASP A 137 8.27 21.34 6.56
C ASP A 137 9.42 22.18 7.14
N PRO A 138 9.52 23.49 6.88
CA PRO A 138 10.48 24.31 7.59
C PRO A 138 10.19 24.14 9.07
N THR A 139 11.12 23.49 9.79
CA THR A 139 11.07 23.22 11.23
C THR A 139 10.28 24.32 11.92
N ALA A 140 9.06 23.99 12.38
CA ALA A 140 8.29 24.91 13.20
C ALA A 140 9.20 25.26 14.37
N THR A 141 9.70 26.51 14.37
CA THR A 141 10.45 27.03 15.50
C THR A 141 9.55 26.84 16.71
N PRO A 142 10.00 26.22 17.82
CA PRO A 142 9.15 26.00 18.96
C PRO A 142 8.55 27.34 19.37
N SER A 143 7.25 27.49 19.10
CA SER A 143 6.48 28.66 19.52
C SER A 143 6.51 28.64 21.04
N SER A 144 7.15 29.65 21.63
CA SER A 144 7.29 29.79 23.06
C SER A 144 5.92 29.61 23.73
N THR A 145 5.81 28.59 24.58
CA THR A 145 4.64 28.32 25.41
C THR A 145 4.18 29.63 26.08
N PRO A 146 2.93 30.09 25.89
CA PRO A 146 2.42 31.18 26.70
C PRO A 146 2.40 30.72 28.16
N SER A 147 3.24 31.34 28.98
CA SER A 147 3.30 31.15 30.42
C SER A 147 1.94 31.47 31.02
N SER A 148 1.20 30.45 31.48
CA SER A 148 -0.07 30.62 32.19
C SER A 148 0.18 31.35 33.51
N THR A 149 -0.31 32.58 33.63
CA THR A 149 -0.45 33.31 34.89
C THR A 149 -1.39 32.51 35.82
N PRO A 150 -1.02 32.23 37.09
CA PRO A 150 -1.91 31.54 38.01
C PRO A 150 -3.11 32.44 38.35
N SER A 151 -4.30 32.05 37.88
CA SER A 151 -5.58 32.65 38.26
C SER A 151 -6.18 31.88 39.43
N SER A 152 -6.63 32.59 40.45
CA SER A 152 -7.09 32.06 41.74
C SER A 152 -8.29 31.11 41.61
N THR A 153 -8.16 29.95 42.26
CA THR A 153 -9.18 28.93 42.50
C THR A 153 -10.51 29.49 43.01
N PRO A 154 -11.65 29.21 42.33
CA PRO A 154 -12.93 29.09 42.98
C PRO A 154 -13.29 27.61 43.24
N THR A 155 -13.79 27.42 44.45
CA THR A 155 -14.32 26.21 45.08
C THR A 155 -15.22 25.34 44.19
N ALA A 156 -14.98 24.02 44.21
CA ALA A 156 -15.79 23.02 43.53
C ALA A 156 -17.24 23.01 44.02
N THR A 157 -18.19 23.15 43.08
CA THR A 157 -19.61 22.84 43.28
C THR A 157 -19.93 21.64 42.39
N LEU A 158 -20.40 20.55 43.00
CA LEU A 158 -20.78 19.32 42.29
C LEU A 158 -22.08 19.56 41.51
N THR A 159 -21.99 19.56 40.18
CA THR A 159 -23.15 19.60 39.28
C THR A 159 -23.09 18.39 38.34
N GLN A 160 -24.23 17.72 38.25
CA GLN A 160 -24.42 16.39 37.67
C GLN A 160 -24.10 16.33 36.16
N THR A 161 -23.54 15.19 35.76
CA THR A 161 -23.22 14.75 34.41
C THR A 161 -24.42 14.79 33.47
N PRO A 162 -24.38 15.52 32.35
CA PRO A 162 -25.19 15.21 31.19
C PRO A 162 -24.50 14.14 30.32
N THR A 163 -25.30 13.14 29.97
CA THR A 163 -25.07 12.03 29.04
C THR A 163 -24.27 12.44 27.80
N ALA A 164 -23.20 11.70 27.51
CA ALA A 164 -22.43 11.81 26.29
C ALA A 164 -23.31 11.48 25.08
N THR A 165 -23.41 12.43 24.15
CA THR A 165 -23.86 12.21 22.78
C THR A 165 -22.79 11.38 22.07
N GLY A 166 -23.19 10.26 21.48
CA GLY A 166 -22.32 9.41 20.69
C GLY A 166 -21.70 10.21 19.55
N VAL A 167 -20.38 10.37 19.62
CA VAL A 167 -19.56 10.68 18.45
C VAL A 167 -19.40 9.35 17.74
N ASP A 168 -19.94 9.24 16.53
CA ASP A 168 -19.61 8.15 15.61
C ASP A 168 -18.09 8.16 15.45
N THR A 169 -17.45 7.28 16.21
CA THR A 169 -16.05 6.94 16.03
C THR A 169 -16.01 6.18 14.71
N PRO A 170 -15.32 6.67 13.66
CA PRO A 170 -15.08 5.83 12.50
C PRO A 170 -14.50 4.51 13.01
N ALA A 171 -15.02 3.40 12.49
CA ALA A 171 -14.51 2.07 12.83
C ALA A 171 -12.97 2.12 12.74
N PRO A 172 -12.22 1.59 13.72
CA PRO A 172 -10.77 1.61 13.65
C PRO A 172 -10.35 1.00 12.31
N GLU A 173 -9.60 1.76 11.53
CA GLU A 173 -8.97 1.27 10.31
C GLU A 173 -8.18 0.01 10.65
N LYS A 174 -8.37 -0.99 9.81
CA LYS A 174 -7.93 -2.33 10.09
C LYS A 174 -6.41 -2.45 9.91
N PRO A 175 -5.66 -2.87 10.95
CA PRO A 175 -4.20 -2.82 10.89
C PRO A 175 -3.60 -3.85 9.92
N CYS A 176 -2.53 -3.47 9.22
CA CYS A 176 -1.70 -4.39 8.45
C CYS A 176 -1.19 -5.54 9.30
N GLY A 177 -1.30 -6.78 8.80
CA GLY A 177 -0.94 -7.99 9.54
C GLY A 177 -2.08 -8.63 10.33
N ASP A 178 -3.28 -8.03 10.39
CA ASP A 178 -4.49 -8.64 10.94
C ASP A 178 -5.19 -9.50 9.86
N ALA A 179 -4.72 -10.73 9.74
CA ALA A 179 -5.19 -11.70 8.74
C ALA A 179 -6.53 -12.33 9.15
N ASN A 180 -6.87 -12.33 10.44
CA ASN A 180 -8.06 -13.01 10.96
C ASN A 180 -9.27 -12.07 11.23
N ASP A 181 -9.11 -10.75 11.04
CA ASP A 181 -10.13 -9.73 11.27
C ASP A 181 -10.57 -9.57 12.72
N ASP A 182 -9.66 -9.80 13.67
CA ASP A 182 -9.94 -9.61 15.09
C ASP A 182 -9.55 -8.22 15.63
N GLY A 183 -8.96 -7.38 14.78
CA GLY A 183 -8.54 -6.02 15.09
C GLY A 183 -7.18 -5.93 15.79
N ALA A 184 -6.45 -7.04 15.92
CA ALA A 184 -5.11 -7.08 16.48
C ALA A 184 -4.11 -7.75 15.52
N VAL A 185 -2.85 -7.33 15.59
CA VAL A 185 -1.74 -8.02 14.92
C VAL A 185 -1.04 -8.91 15.95
N SER A 186 -1.17 -10.22 15.78
CA SER A 186 -0.78 -11.22 16.77
C SER A 186 -0.22 -12.50 16.14
N SER A 187 0.22 -13.45 16.99
CA SER A 187 0.62 -14.77 16.51
C SER A 187 -0.54 -15.60 15.92
N LEU A 188 -1.80 -15.21 16.17
CA LEU A 188 -2.97 -15.88 15.58
C LEU A 188 -3.12 -15.53 14.10
N ASP A 189 -2.69 -14.33 13.70
CA ASP A 189 -2.65 -13.89 12.31
C ASP A 189 -1.61 -14.68 11.52
N ALA A 190 -0.40 -14.78 12.07
CA ALA A 190 0.66 -15.61 11.51
C ALA A 190 0.21 -17.08 11.41
N LEU A 191 -0.52 -17.60 12.40
CA LEU A 191 -1.06 -18.96 12.36
C LEU A 191 -2.09 -19.13 11.24
N SER A 192 -2.92 -18.11 10.99
CA SER A 192 -3.93 -18.14 9.93
C SER A 192 -3.28 -18.17 8.55
N ILE A 193 -2.20 -17.40 8.35
CA ILE A 193 -1.39 -17.41 7.13
C ILE A 193 -0.69 -18.78 6.96
N LEU A 194 -0.10 -19.34 8.02
CA LEU A 194 0.55 -20.64 7.96
C LEU A 194 -0.43 -21.79 7.65
N GLN A 195 -1.65 -21.74 8.17
CA GLN A 195 -2.69 -22.72 7.84
C GLN A 195 -3.09 -22.63 6.38
N PHE A 196 -3.20 -21.42 5.83
CA PHE A 196 -3.49 -21.21 4.41
C PHE A 196 -2.34 -21.72 3.52
N GLY A 197 -1.09 -21.33 3.83
CA GLY A 197 0.09 -21.80 3.09
C GLY A 197 0.31 -23.32 3.19
N ALA A 198 -0.12 -23.96 4.28
CA ALA A 198 -0.10 -25.41 4.44
C ALA A 198 -1.30 -26.13 3.77
N GLY A 199 -2.24 -25.40 3.16
CA GLY A 199 -3.45 -25.96 2.54
C GLY A 199 -4.47 -26.52 3.54
N LEU A 200 -4.40 -26.13 4.81
CA LEU A 200 -5.35 -26.54 5.86
C LEU A 200 -6.65 -25.72 5.83
N VAL A 201 -6.59 -24.51 5.27
CA VAL A 201 -7.74 -23.64 5.00
C VAL A 201 -7.66 -23.11 3.57
N ASN A 202 -8.82 -22.87 2.96
CA ASN A 202 -8.90 -22.43 1.56
C ASN A 202 -8.80 -20.90 1.39
N SER A 203 -8.82 -20.14 2.48
CA SER A 203 -8.75 -18.67 2.48
C SER A 203 -8.42 -18.14 3.86
N VAL A 204 -7.77 -16.97 3.93
CA VAL A 204 -7.71 -16.14 5.14
C VAL A 204 -8.89 -15.15 5.16
N PRO A 205 -9.47 -14.83 6.34
CA PRO A 205 -10.58 -13.88 6.46
C PRO A 205 -10.29 -12.51 5.85
N ASN A 206 -9.04 -12.06 5.95
CA ASN A 206 -8.62 -10.79 5.41
C ASN A 206 -7.35 -10.90 4.55
N PRO A 207 -7.49 -11.16 3.25
CA PRO A 207 -6.36 -11.35 2.37
C PRO A 207 -5.61 -10.06 2.03
N SER A 208 -6.19 -8.87 2.24
CA SER A 208 -5.52 -7.59 1.95
C SER A 208 -4.56 -7.13 3.06
N SER A 209 -4.75 -7.61 4.30
CA SER A 209 -3.83 -7.35 5.42
C SER A 209 -2.95 -8.56 5.74
N ALA A 210 -3.10 -9.68 5.04
CA ALA A 210 -2.20 -10.81 5.12
C ALA A 210 -0.99 -10.56 4.21
N ASP A 211 0.21 -10.52 4.79
CA ASP A 211 1.46 -10.54 4.04
C ASP A 211 1.66 -11.97 3.51
N VAL A 212 1.44 -12.20 2.21
CA VAL A 212 1.51 -13.52 1.56
C VAL A 212 2.26 -13.46 0.24
#